data_AF-A0A937PUN4-F1
#
_entry.id   AF-A0A937PUN4-F1
#
_cell.length_a   1.000
_cell.length_b   1.000
_cell.length_c   1.000
_cell.angle_alpha   90.00
_cell.angle_beta   90.00
_cell.angle_gamma   90.00
#
_symmetry.space_group_name_H-M   'P 1'
#
loop_
_entity.id
_entity.type
_entity.pdbx_description
1 polymer ?
#
loop_
_entity_poly.entity_id
_entity_poly.type
_entity_poly.pdbx_seq_one_letter_code
_entity_poly.pdbx_strand_id
1 'polypeptide(L)' 'MTRKAIGSKDPDILASEAALRRAAKRALREGLETGTPVWAIKKGRMVDLTRGKRRKTRHR' A
#
# COMPACT_ATOMS: atom_id res chain seq x y z
N MET A 1 -18.86 23.34 -18.42
CA MET A 1 -18.48 23.55 -17.01
C MET A 1 -17.09 22.99 -16.80
N THR A 2 -16.15 23.85 -16.38
CA THR A 2 -14.72 23.56 -16.26
C THR A 2 -14.43 22.63 -15.08
N ARG A 3 -13.73 21.52 -15.33
CA ARG A 3 -13.24 20.60 -14.29
C ARG A 3 -12.20 21.31 -13.43
N LYS A 4 -12.59 21.86 -12.28
CA LYS A 4 -11.62 22.23 -11.24
C LYS A 4 -11.02 20.93 -10.71
N ALA A 5 -9.72 20.74 -10.91
CA ALA A 5 -8.95 19.88 -10.02
C ALA A 5 -8.93 20.58 -8.65
N ILE A 6 -9.90 20.28 -7.78
CA ILE A 6 -9.93 20.82 -6.42
C ILE A 6 -8.96 19.97 -5.60
N GLY A 7 -7.65 20.19 -5.81
CA GLY A 7 -6.68 19.80 -4.81
C GLY A 7 -6.93 20.64 -3.57
N SER A 8 -7.13 20.01 -2.41
CA SER A 8 -7.17 20.74 -1.14
C SER A 8 -5.85 21.47 -0.94
N LYS A 9 -5.89 22.71 -0.44
CA LYS A 9 -4.69 23.47 -0.03
C LYS A 9 -4.28 23.19 1.42
N ASP A 10 -5.07 22.39 2.11
CA ASP A 10 -4.80 21.98 3.48
C ASP A 10 -3.49 21.18 3.53
N PRO A 11 -2.47 21.63 4.29
CA PRO A 11 -1.18 20.95 4.38
C PRO A 11 -1.28 19.48 4.79
N ASP A 12 -2.23 19.12 5.65
CA ASP A 12 -2.41 17.75 6.12
C ASP A 12 -3.02 16.88 5.02
N ILE A 13 -3.96 17.42 4.25
CA ILE A 13 -4.52 16.72 3.08
C ILE A 13 -3.45 16.53 2.00
N LEU A 14 -2.61 17.54 1.76
CA LEU A 14 -1.50 17.44 0.81
C LEU A 14 -0.45 16.40 1.26
N ALA A 15 -0.16 16.32 2.55
CA ALA A 15 0.78 15.37 3.12
C ALA A 15 0.22 13.94 3.26
N SER A 16 -1.11 13.80 3.26
CA SER A 16 -1.81 12.53 3.53
C SER A 16 -1.42 11.40 2.57
N GLU A 17 -1.27 11.69 1.27
CA GLU A 17 -0.88 10.69 0.28
C GLU A 17 0.54 10.16 0.55
N ALA A 18 1.48 11.06 0.84
CA ALA A 18 2.85 10.67 1.17
C ALA A 18 2.91 9.88 2.47
N ALA A 19 2.12 10.26 3.49
CA ALA A 19 1.99 9.53 4.74
C ALA A 19 1.43 8.12 4.51
N LEU A 20 0.33 8.00 3.77
CA LEU A 20 -0.29 6.72 3.41
C LEU A 20 0.70 5.82 2.66
N ARG A 21 1.45 6.37 1.70
CA ARG A 21 2.46 5.62 0.95
C ARG A 21 3.58 5.08 1.84
N ARG A 22 4.03 5.86 2.83
CA ARG A 22 5.02 5.41 3.82
C ARG A 22 4.47 4.31 4.70
N ALA A 23 3.25 4.48 5.21
CA ALA A 23 2.57 3.49 6.05
C ALA A 23 2.38 2.17 5.30
N ALA A 24 1.87 2.21 4.07
CA ALA A 24 1.66 1.02 3.24
C ALA A 24 2.98 0.27 2.95
N LYS A 25 4.08 0.98 2.70
CA LYS A 25 5.40 0.36 2.51
C LYS A 25 5.89 -0.34 3.78
N ARG A 26 5.73 0.27 4.95
CA ARG A 26 6.14 -0.32 6.24
C ARG A 26 5.30 -1.55 6.57
N ALA A 27 3.98 -1.45 6.47
CA ALA A 27 3.07 -2.57 6.69
C ALA A 27 3.40 -3.76 5.79
N LEU A 28 3.68 -3.53 4.49
CA LEU A 28 4.08 -4.61 3.59
C LEU A 28 5.42 -5.24 4.01
N ARG A 29 6.42 -4.45 4.39
CA ARG A 29 7.71 -4.96 4.87
C ARG A 29 7.53 -5.83 6.11
N GLU A 30 6.85 -5.30 7.13
CA GLU A 30 6.60 -6.00 8.40
C GLU A 30 5.76 -7.27 8.20
N GLY A 31 4.74 -7.22 7.34
CA GLY A 31 3.94 -8.39 6.99
C GLY A 31 4.74 -9.49 6.28
N LEU A 32 5.69 -9.11 5.42
CA LEU A 32 6.61 -10.07 4.79
C LEU A 32 7.59 -10.68 5.79
N GLU A 33 8.10 -9.89 6.75
CA GLU A 33 9.05 -10.34 7.77
C GLU A 33 8.39 -11.26 8.81
N THR A 34 7.17 -10.92 9.25
CA THR A 34 6.44 -11.64 10.30
C THR A 34 5.56 -12.76 9.77
N GLY A 35 5.34 -12.84 8.46
CA GLY A 35 4.36 -13.73 7.86
C GLY A 35 2.90 -13.28 8.06
N THR A 36 2.68 -12.04 8.51
CA THR A 36 1.35 -11.45 8.68
C THR A 36 0.80 -11.01 7.31
N PRO A 37 -0.40 -11.47 6.89
CA PRO A 37 -1.00 -11.06 5.62
C PRO A 37 -1.27 -9.55 5.55
N VAL A 38 -1.03 -8.95 4.38
CA VAL A 38 -1.31 -7.53 4.13
C VAL A 38 -2.27 -7.43 2.96
N TRP A 39 -3.49 -7.00 3.26
CA TRP A 39 -4.58 -6.94 2.29
C TRP A 39 -4.69 -5.56 1.65
N ALA A 40 -4.97 -5.52 0.35
CA ALA A 40 -5.25 -4.29 -0.38
C ALA A 40 -6.39 -4.52 -1.38
N ILE A 41 -7.05 -3.44 -1.79
CA ILE A 41 -8.03 -3.48 -2.87
C ILE A 41 -7.30 -3.20 -4.19
N LYS A 42 -7.34 -4.16 -5.12
CA LYS A 42 -6.81 -4.03 -6.48
C LYS A 42 -7.90 -4.39 -7.48
N LYS A 43 -8.28 -3.44 -8.33
CA LYS A 43 -9.35 -3.62 -9.33
C LYS A 43 -10.68 -4.11 -8.69
N GLY A 44 -11.09 -3.49 -7.58
CA GLY A 44 -12.31 -3.84 -6.86
C GLY A 44 -12.27 -5.18 -6.12
N ARG A 45 -11.12 -5.84 -6.03
CA ARG A 45 -10.97 -7.13 -5.35
C ARG A 45 -9.97 -7.02 -4.21
N MET A 46 -10.26 -7.71 -3.11
CA MET A 46 -9.32 -7.85 -2.00
C MET A 46 -8.20 -8.81 -2.42
N VAL A 47 -6.95 -8.36 -2.31
CA VAL A 47 -5.74 -9.12 -2.66
C VAL A 47 -4.77 -9.13 -1.49
N ASP A 48 -4.19 -10.28 -1.19
CA ASP A 48 -3.10 -10.40 -0.23
C ASP A 48 -1.78 -10.11 -0.95
N LEU A 49 -1.10 -9.05 -0.53
CA LEU A 49 0.16 -8.58 -1.10
C LEU A 49 1.38 -9.42 -0.66
N THR A 50 1.23 -10.24 0.39
CA THR A 50 2.27 -11.17 0.86
C THR A 50 2.20 -12.51 0.13
N ARG A 51 1.01 -12.84 -0.41
CA ARG A 51 0.73 -14.06 -1.17
C ARG A 51 1.42 -14.02 -2.54
N GLY A 52 2.61 -14.59 -2.61
CA GLY A 52 3.43 -14.68 -3.83
C GLY A 52 4.91 -14.38 -3.62
N LYS A 53 5.28 -13.65 -2.56
CA LYS A 53 6.70 -13.46 -2.18
C LYS A 53 7.25 -14.57 -1.30
N ARG A 54 6.38 -15.40 -0.72
CA ARG A 54 6.72 -16.47 0.23
C ARG A 54 7.51 -17.66 -0.38
N ARG A 55 7.98 -17.60 -1.63
CA ARG A 55 8.75 -18.72 -2.23
C ARG A 55 9.73 -18.29 -3.32
N LYS A 56 10.91 -17.84 -2.90
CA LYS A 56 12.20 -18.17 -3.54
C LYS A 56 13.25 -18.45 -2.46
N THR A 57 12.91 -19.24 -1.46
CA THR A 57 13.94 -20.06 -0.80
C THR A 57 14.37 -21.09 -1.84
N ARG A 58 15.42 -20.75 -2.61
CA ARG A 58 16.19 -21.74 -3.37
C ARG A 58 16.76 -22.68 -2.32
N HIS A 59 16.17 -23.87 -2.18
CA HIS A 59 16.93 -24.99 -1.65
C HIS A 59 18.08 -25.23 -2.62
N ARG A 60 19.30 -24.95 -2.16
CA ARG A 60 20.54 -25.42 -2.76
C ARG A 60 21.26 -26.20 -1.67
#